data_AF-A0A535X4T1-F1
#
_entry.id   AF-A0A535X4T1-F1
#
_cell.length_a   1.000
_cell.length_b   1.000
_cell.length_c   1.000
_cell.angle_alpha   90.00
_cell.angle_beta   90.00
_cell.angle_gamma   90.00
#
_symmetry.space_group_name_H-M   'P 1'
#
loop_
_entity.id
_entity.type
_entity.pdbx_description
1 polymer ?
#
loop_
_entity_poly.entity_id
_entity_poly.type
_entity_poly.pdbx_seq_one_letter_code
_entity_poly.pdbx_strand_id
1 'polypeptide(L)'
;TDTVMCGSSSGPLRDSIGPRRVSSCCVTLAALVRCTGVDRHTLAKMSVIIVLLPAAGCSIPGSANVHPLPSAKSSGSTASALVSVRMVSGAAGWGLAGPPAGGAALAIGTSVVRTTDGGRHWTTVLRADGILTADFHDSDAWVLLVVGSESTASRQTVLVAATADGGATWQTTPRLGIDGVATSLQFVDSSHGWVFAEPSGGGAVGSQDTTLYGTVDGGQQWQAVKPASQVRQNPHIRGTLPEACPGGGPIDAPLFIDSQTGWLGGFCQRVFLYVTRDGGLNWTPQPLPAFPGPASTVSPATDLMYGVGYLSHPVTNEFIAFVHRGITTGANGLQDSAMYKSRDLGASWSAVRLPAALLAADFVDSEHGWMIGLGPDGELGHLSLFATLDGGRSWRLRSRQLDYFFTRELNFVDETTGFIAVGPVKDNPGFLVRTTDGGASWLPLNAAIN
;
A
#
# COMPACT_ATOMS: atom_id res chain seq x y z
N THR A 1 -49.81 0.03 -31.56
CA THR A 1 -49.60 1.43 -31.99
C THR A 1 -48.24 1.86 -31.47
N ASP A 2 -47.29 1.75 -32.39
CA ASP A 2 -46.01 2.46 -32.55
C ASP A 2 -45.01 2.56 -31.40
N THR A 3 -43.87 1.85 -31.52
CA THR A 3 -42.57 2.38 -32.01
C THR A 3 -41.53 1.24 -32.00
N VAL A 4 -41.21 0.62 -33.14
CA VAL A 4 -40.08 0.86 -34.07
C VAL A 4 -38.68 0.52 -33.51
N MET A 5 -38.13 -0.58 -34.05
CA MET A 5 -36.73 -0.99 -34.08
C MET A 5 -36.11 -0.61 -35.44
N CYS A 6 -34.91 -0.02 -35.43
CA CYS A 6 -33.88 -0.09 -36.50
C CYS A 6 -32.52 0.05 -35.76
N GLY A 7 -31.45 -0.71 -36.02
CA GLY A 7 -31.04 -1.40 -37.23
C GLY A 7 -29.77 -0.74 -37.76
N SER A 8 -28.63 -1.39 -37.53
CA SER A 8 -27.24 -1.04 -37.90
C SER A 8 -26.99 -0.83 -39.40
N SER A 9 -25.98 -0.03 -39.77
CA SER A 9 -25.04 -0.40 -40.85
C SER A 9 -23.72 0.38 -40.83
N SER A 10 -22.73 -0.29 -41.39
CA SER A 10 -21.27 -0.18 -41.40
C SER A 10 -20.67 0.76 -42.45
N GLY A 11 -19.40 1.16 -42.26
CA GLY A 11 -18.52 1.59 -43.37
C GLY A 11 -17.16 2.18 -42.94
N PRO A 12 -16.01 1.63 -43.37
CA PRO A 12 -14.67 2.01 -42.90
C PRO A 12 -13.96 3.01 -43.84
N LEU A 13 -13.01 3.81 -43.33
CA LEU A 13 -12.03 4.51 -44.16
C LEU A 13 -10.63 4.46 -43.52
N ARG A 14 -9.68 4.08 -44.37
CA ARG A 14 -8.24 3.89 -44.16
C ARG A 14 -7.46 5.19 -44.42
N ASP A 15 -6.23 5.17 -43.88
CA ASP A 15 -4.98 5.77 -44.36
C ASP A 15 -4.61 7.25 -44.07
N SER A 16 -3.60 7.37 -43.21
CA SER A 16 -2.34 8.11 -43.39
C SER A 16 -2.30 9.63 -43.16
N ILE A 17 -1.41 10.06 -42.25
CA ILE A 17 -0.21 10.92 -42.49
C ILE A 17 0.31 11.43 -41.13
N GLY A 18 1.65 11.38 -40.98
CA GLY A 18 2.41 11.73 -39.78
C GLY A 18 2.58 13.24 -39.48
N PRO A 19 3.60 13.62 -38.69
CA PRO A 19 3.45 14.48 -37.53
C PRO A 19 3.70 15.97 -37.80
N ARG A 20 3.08 16.86 -37.02
CA ARG A 20 3.57 18.23 -36.83
C ARG A 20 3.67 18.59 -35.35
N ARG A 21 4.92 18.77 -34.91
CA ARG A 21 5.25 19.55 -33.72
C ARG A 21 4.83 21.01 -33.96
N VAL A 22 4.07 21.58 -33.03
CA VAL A 22 4.02 23.03 -32.83
C VAL A 22 4.14 23.28 -31.33
N SER A 23 5.26 23.89 -30.95
CA SER A 23 5.49 24.58 -29.69
C SER A 23 4.72 25.89 -29.69
N SER A 24 3.96 26.20 -28.63
CA SER A 24 3.98 27.55 -28.06
C SER A 24 3.29 27.60 -26.70
N CYS A 25 3.95 28.27 -25.76
CA CYS A 25 3.37 28.83 -24.54
C CYS A 25 2.16 29.72 -24.87
N CYS A 26 1.09 29.61 -24.09
CA CYS A 26 0.26 30.74 -23.71
C CYS A 26 -0.53 30.36 -22.45
N VAL A 27 -0.11 30.92 -21.31
CA VAL A 27 -0.90 30.99 -20.09
C VAL A 27 -2.07 31.94 -20.37
N THR A 28 -3.30 31.48 -20.22
CA THR A 28 -4.46 32.37 -20.15
C THR A 28 -5.25 32.05 -18.90
N LEU A 29 -5.20 32.98 -17.95
CA LEU A 29 -5.98 33.03 -16.73
C LEU A 29 -7.41 33.45 -17.10
N ALA A 30 -8.40 32.57 -16.95
CA ALA A 30 -9.81 32.92 -17.13
C ALA A 30 -10.52 32.94 -15.77
N ALA A 31 -10.60 34.13 -15.18
CA ALA A 31 -11.52 34.43 -14.09
C ALA A 31 -12.94 34.58 -14.65
N LEU A 32 -13.89 33.78 -14.17
CA LEU A 32 -15.31 33.90 -14.48
C LEU A 32 -16.05 34.45 -13.26
N VAL A 33 -16.16 35.78 -13.20
CA VAL A 33 -17.16 36.47 -12.40
C VAL A 33 -18.43 36.55 -13.23
N ARG A 34 -19.50 35.86 -12.82
CA ARG A 34 -20.86 36.08 -13.33
C ARG A 34 -21.62 36.95 -12.32
N CYS A 35 -21.91 38.19 -12.73
CA CYS A 35 -22.98 38.99 -12.15
C CYS A 35 -24.01 39.27 -13.25
N THR A 36 -25.29 38.96 -13.00
CA THR A 36 -26.42 39.83 -13.33
C THR A 36 -27.68 39.36 -12.60
N GLY A 37 -28.27 40.28 -11.85
CA GLY A 37 -29.56 40.17 -11.18
C GLY A 37 -29.79 41.45 -10.39
N VAL A 38 -30.13 42.54 -11.08
CA VAL A 38 -30.44 43.85 -10.49
C VAL A 38 -31.94 43.95 -10.30
N ASP A 39 -32.41 44.34 -9.11
CA ASP A 39 -33.41 45.40 -9.03
C ASP A 39 -33.31 46.24 -7.74
N ARG A 40 -33.82 47.47 -7.88
CA ARG A 40 -33.51 48.72 -7.17
C ARG A 40 -34.08 48.82 -5.75
N HIS A 41 -33.31 49.38 -4.82
CA HIS A 41 -33.63 50.58 -4.03
C HIS A 41 -32.58 50.79 -2.91
N THR A 42 -32.32 52.06 -2.59
CA THR A 42 -31.47 52.61 -1.52
C THR A 42 -30.02 52.97 -1.90
N LEU A 43 -29.89 54.16 -2.49
CA LEU A 43 -28.67 54.99 -2.51
C LEU A 43 -28.47 55.61 -1.11
N ALA A 44 -27.32 55.34 -0.46
CA ALA A 44 -26.78 56.23 0.56
C ALA A 44 -25.25 56.06 0.72
N LYS A 45 -24.51 56.99 0.08
CA LYS A 45 -23.24 57.62 0.49
C LYS A 45 -22.17 56.81 1.25
N MET A 46 -21.00 56.61 0.62
CA MET A 46 -19.65 56.78 1.21
C MET A 46 -18.61 56.64 0.07
N SER A 47 -18.17 57.73 -0.57
CA SER A 47 -16.94 58.49 -0.28
C SER A 47 -15.70 57.63 -0.06
N VAL A 48 -14.91 57.49 -1.13
CA VAL A 48 -13.58 56.87 -1.19
C VAL A 48 -12.55 57.85 -0.62
N ILE A 49 -11.75 57.40 0.36
CA ILE A 49 -10.56 58.10 0.83
C ILE A 49 -9.36 57.22 0.51
N ILE A 50 -8.54 57.66 -0.46
CA ILE A 50 -7.23 57.09 -0.77
C ILE A 50 -6.22 57.77 0.16
N VAL A 51 -5.64 57.01 1.08
CA VAL A 51 -4.47 57.46 1.87
C VAL A 51 -3.24 56.74 1.33
N LEU A 52 -2.37 57.51 0.67
CA LEU A 52 -1.00 57.14 0.36
C LEU A 52 -0.15 57.35 1.62
N LEU A 53 0.49 56.29 2.13
CA LEU A 53 1.55 56.39 3.15
C LEU A 53 2.83 55.74 2.61
N PRO A 54 4.01 56.35 2.86
CA PRO A 54 5.26 56.00 2.20
C PRO A 54 5.91 54.74 2.77
N ALA A 55 6.63 54.04 1.89
CA ALA A 55 7.48 52.90 2.22
C ALA A 55 8.60 53.30 3.20
N ALA A 56 8.70 52.57 4.31
CA ALA A 56 9.90 52.48 5.13
C ALA A 56 10.24 50.99 5.29
N GLY A 57 11.42 50.60 4.83
CA GLY A 57 11.88 49.22 4.76
C GLY A 57 12.02 48.58 6.13
N CYS A 58 11.52 47.34 6.22
CA CYS A 58 11.93 46.39 7.23
C CYS A 58 12.39 45.13 6.50
N SER A 59 13.70 44.87 6.60
CA SER A 59 14.38 43.69 6.10
C SER A 59 13.86 42.43 6.79
N ILE A 60 13.34 41.48 6.01
CA ILE A 60 12.98 40.14 6.47
C ILE A 60 14.23 39.25 6.33
N PRO A 61 14.62 38.48 7.37
CA PRO A 61 15.74 37.55 7.27
C PRO A 61 15.43 36.41 6.28
N GLY A 62 16.47 36.02 5.54
CA GLY A 62 16.41 35.26 4.31
C GLY A 62 15.55 33.99 4.34
N SER A 63 14.78 33.83 3.27
CA SER A 63 14.35 32.52 2.80
C SER A 63 15.59 31.64 2.62
N ALA A 64 15.64 30.54 3.37
CA ALA A 64 16.60 29.48 3.11
C ALA A 64 16.53 29.09 1.63
N ASN A 65 17.67 29.12 0.95
CA ASN A 65 17.81 28.63 -0.42
C ASN A 65 17.31 27.19 -0.48
N VAL A 66 16.23 26.97 -1.23
CA VAL A 66 15.85 25.64 -1.71
C VAL A 66 16.94 25.21 -2.67
N HIS A 67 17.74 24.23 -2.27
CA HIS A 67 18.63 23.54 -3.19
C HIS A 67 17.78 22.57 -4.04
N PRO A 68 17.67 22.76 -5.36
CA PRO A 68 17.24 21.67 -6.22
C PRO A 68 18.28 20.55 -6.14
N LEU A 69 17.85 19.32 -5.84
CA LEU A 69 18.70 18.13 -5.90
C LEU A 69 19.37 18.07 -7.30
N PRO A 70 20.69 17.85 -7.38
CA PRO A 70 21.34 17.72 -8.67
C PRO A 70 20.81 16.48 -9.38
N SER A 71 20.29 16.66 -10.59
CA SER A 71 19.96 15.57 -11.51
C SER A 71 21.25 14.82 -11.85
N ALA A 72 21.48 13.69 -11.18
CA ALA A 72 22.58 12.80 -11.52
C ALA A 72 22.33 12.21 -12.91
N LYS A 73 23.11 12.64 -13.90
CA LYS A 73 23.13 12.00 -15.22
C LYS A 73 23.65 10.57 -15.07
N SER A 74 22.86 9.62 -15.55
CA SER A 74 23.18 8.19 -15.57
C SER A 74 24.42 7.90 -16.42
N SER A 75 25.51 7.48 -15.78
CA SER A 75 26.51 6.61 -16.41
C SER A 75 26.11 5.17 -16.16
N GLY A 76 26.08 4.33 -17.20
CA GLY A 76 25.66 2.93 -17.14
C GLY A 76 26.50 2.09 -16.17
N SER A 77 26.10 2.08 -14.91
CA SER A 77 26.51 1.14 -13.89
C SER A 77 25.39 0.13 -13.71
N THR A 78 25.72 -1.16 -13.74
CA THR A 78 24.90 -2.26 -13.23
C THR A 78 24.76 -2.19 -11.70
N ALA A 79 24.42 -1.02 -11.17
CA ALA A 79 24.26 -0.80 -9.75
C ALA A 79 22.94 -1.43 -9.29
N SER A 80 22.99 -2.30 -8.28
CA SER A 80 21.78 -2.75 -7.58
C SER A 80 21.13 -1.56 -6.86
N ALA A 81 19.80 -1.54 -6.84
CA ALA A 81 19.00 -0.59 -6.08
C ALA A 81 18.19 -1.31 -5.01
N LEU A 82 17.91 -0.63 -3.90
CA LEU A 82 16.92 -1.08 -2.93
C LEU A 82 15.54 -1.03 -3.57
N VAL A 83 14.79 -2.12 -3.42
CA VAL A 83 13.44 -2.30 -3.94
C VAL A 83 12.41 -2.18 -2.82
N SER A 84 12.73 -2.78 -1.67
CA SER A 84 11.90 -2.74 -0.46
C SER A 84 12.80 -2.77 0.77
N VAL A 85 12.38 -2.10 1.84
CA VAL A 85 13.13 -1.98 3.10
C VAL A 85 12.20 -2.21 4.28
N ARG A 86 12.64 -3.04 5.24
CA ARG A 86 12.02 -3.18 6.57
C ARG A 86 13.09 -3.00 7.65
N MET A 87 13.04 -1.87 8.36
CA MET A 87 13.89 -1.64 9.51
C MET A 87 13.27 -2.29 10.75
N VAL A 88 14.08 -3.02 11.50
CA VAL A 88 13.66 -3.68 12.75
C VAL A 88 14.06 -2.85 13.98
N SER A 89 15.01 -1.94 13.81
CA SER A 89 15.40 -0.94 14.80
C SER A 89 15.98 0.30 14.11
N GLY A 90 16.36 1.32 14.88
CA GLY A 90 17.02 2.51 14.34
C GLY A 90 18.37 2.25 13.66
N ALA A 91 18.96 1.06 13.86
CA ALA A 91 20.25 0.65 13.30
C ALA A 91 20.13 -0.57 12.38
N ALA A 92 19.33 -1.58 12.73
CA ALA A 92 19.26 -2.82 11.98
C ALA A 92 18.03 -2.88 11.08
N GLY A 93 18.18 -3.50 9.91
CA GLY A 93 17.09 -3.71 8.97
C GLY A 93 17.45 -4.65 7.83
N TRP A 94 16.42 -5.02 7.08
CA TRP A 94 16.46 -5.91 5.93
C TRP A 94 15.96 -5.19 4.69
N GLY A 95 16.33 -5.70 3.53
CA GLY A 95 15.81 -5.20 2.28
C GLY A 95 15.94 -6.20 1.14
N LEU A 96 15.16 -5.95 0.11
CA LEU A 96 15.32 -6.59 -1.20
C LEU A 96 16.08 -5.65 -2.10
N ALA A 97 17.10 -6.16 -2.79
CA ALA A 97 17.88 -5.42 -3.77
C ALA A 97 17.77 -6.09 -5.15
N GLY A 98 17.69 -5.27 -6.20
CA GLY A 98 17.54 -5.74 -7.56
C GLY A 98 18.00 -4.72 -8.60
N PRO A 99 17.88 -5.05 -9.90
CA PRO A 99 18.21 -4.12 -10.97
C PRO A 99 17.35 -2.84 -10.90
N PRO A 100 17.89 -1.64 -11.24
CA PRO A 100 17.15 -0.38 -11.18
C PRO A 100 15.95 -0.28 -12.13
N ALA A 101 15.87 -1.19 -13.10
CA ALA A 101 14.82 -1.23 -14.12
C ALA A 101 13.78 -2.32 -13.78
N GLY A 102 12.96 -2.08 -12.77
CA GLY A 102 11.73 -2.83 -12.53
C GLY A 102 10.57 -1.85 -12.53
N GLY A 103 9.80 -1.79 -13.62
CA GLY A 103 8.52 -1.07 -13.59
C GLY A 103 7.60 -1.62 -12.50
N ALA A 104 6.59 -0.86 -12.13
CA ALA A 104 5.64 -1.10 -11.01
C ALA A 104 4.89 -2.46 -11.01
N ALA A 105 5.23 -3.41 -11.89
CA ALA A 105 4.51 -4.67 -12.05
C ALA A 105 5.20 -5.91 -11.47
N LEU A 106 6.53 -6.03 -11.37
CA LEU A 106 7.19 -7.18 -10.71
C LEU A 106 8.64 -6.83 -10.36
N ALA A 107 8.85 -6.20 -9.21
CA ALA A 107 10.20 -5.97 -8.69
C ALA A 107 10.69 -7.24 -7.99
N ILE A 108 11.04 -8.26 -8.79
CA ILE A 108 11.69 -9.48 -8.29
C ILE A 108 13.07 -9.05 -7.79
N GLY A 109 13.30 -9.18 -6.48
CA GLY A 109 14.62 -8.99 -5.91
C GLY A 109 15.58 -10.05 -6.47
N THR A 110 16.86 -9.72 -6.57
CA THR A 110 17.91 -10.72 -6.86
C THR A 110 18.80 -10.97 -5.65
N SER A 111 18.65 -10.15 -4.61
CA SER A 111 19.42 -10.29 -3.38
C SER A 111 18.62 -9.83 -2.16
N VAL A 112 18.83 -10.52 -1.04
CA VAL A 112 18.46 -10.01 0.29
C VAL A 112 19.67 -9.28 0.86
N VAL A 113 19.42 -8.09 1.36
CA VAL A 113 20.43 -7.24 1.99
C VAL A 113 20.07 -6.96 3.44
N ARG A 114 21.11 -6.73 4.25
CA ARG A 114 20.97 -6.39 5.67
C ARG A 114 21.82 -5.17 6.02
N THR A 115 21.29 -4.31 6.87
CA THR A 115 22.00 -3.17 7.45
C THR A 115 22.07 -3.31 8.97
N THR A 116 23.10 -2.72 9.57
CA THR A 116 23.29 -2.60 11.03
C THR A 116 23.69 -1.19 11.45
N ASP A 117 23.62 -0.21 10.52
CA ASP A 117 24.06 1.16 10.73
C ASP A 117 23.01 2.23 10.34
N GLY A 118 21.74 1.82 10.35
CA GLY A 118 20.59 2.69 10.10
C GLY A 118 20.37 2.95 8.61
N GLY A 119 20.69 1.96 7.76
CA GLY A 119 20.42 2.01 6.32
C GLY A 119 21.46 2.75 5.49
N ARG A 120 22.65 3.05 6.05
CA ARG A 120 23.74 3.70 5.32
C ARG A 120 24.50 2.71 4.47
N HIS A 121 24.83 1.56 5.05
CA HIS A 121 25.47 0.45 4.33
C HIS A 121 24.60 -0.80 4.42
N TRP A 122 24.47 -1.46 3.28
CA TRP A 122 23.69 -2.68 3.08
C TRP A 122 24.62 -3.77 2.58
N THR A 123 24.67 -4.90 3.30
CA THR A 123 25.46 -6.06 2.92
C THR A 123 24.55 -7.11 2.33
N THR A 124 24.91 -7.65 1.17
CA THR A 124 24.19 -8.78 0.59
C THR A 124 24.38 -10.05 1.43
N VAL A 125 23.29 -10.58 1.99
CA VAL A 125 23.27 -11.78 2.84
C VAL A 125 22.68 -13.02 2.15
N LEU A 126 21.93 -12.82 1.05
CA LEU A 126 21.50 -13.90 0.17
C LEU A 126 21.52 -13.42 -1.28
N ARG A 127 22.09 -14.22 -2.19
CA ARG A 127 21.91 -14.04 -3.64
C ARG A 127 21.12 -15.22 -4.17
N ALA A 128 19.97 -14.93 -4.78
CA ALA A 128 19.12 -15.94 -5.36
C ALA A 128 18.30 -15.34 -6.50
N ASP A 129 18.16 -16.10 -7.58
CA ASP A 129 17.24 -15.75 -8.65
C ASP A 129 15.81 -16.06 -8.22
N GLY A 130 14.86 -15.23 -8.66
CA GLY A 130 13.43 -15.47 -8.42
C GLY A 130 12.95 -15.12 -7.01
N ILE A 131 13.61 -14.23 -6.27
CA ILE A 131 13.07 -13.72 -5.00
C ILE A 131 11.81 -12.91 -5.27
N LEU A 132 10.68 -13.48 -4.87
CA LEU A 132 9.36 -12.89 -5.08
C LEU A 132 8.99 -11.94 -3.95
N THR A 133 9.14 -12.40 -2.70
CA THR A 133 8.80 -11.65 -1.49
C THR A 133 9.56 -12.22 -0.29
N ALA A 134 9.59 -11.50 0.82
CA ALA A 134 10.22 -11.94 2.04
C ALA A 134 9.45 -11.44 3.28
N ASP A 135 9.50 -12.24 4.34
CA ASP A 135 9.07 -11.83 5.67
C ASP A 135 10.31 -11.67 6.57
N PHE A 136 10.53 -10.45 7.05
CA PHE A 136 11.74 -10.05 7.77
C PHE A 136 11.44 -9.75 9.23
N HIS A 137 11.95 -10.55 10.14
CA HIS A 137 11.91 -10.32 11.58
C HIS A 137 13.28 -9.81 12.06
N ASP A 138 13.52 -9.74 13.38
CA ASP A 138 14.75 -9.18 13.96
C ASP A 138 16.02 -9.89 13.43
N SER A 139 16.22 -11.16 13.80
CA SER A 139 17.27 -12.04 13.26
C SER A 139 16.76 -13.03 12.22
N ASP A 140 15.48 -13.36 12.26
CA ASP A 140 14.89 -14.37 11.40
C ASP A 140 14.38 -13.75 10.09
N ALA A 141 14.50 -14.48 8.99
CA ALA A 141 13.89 -14.07 7.74
C ALA A 141 13.50 -15.28 6.90
N TRP A 142 12.40 -15.15 6.18
CA TRP A 142 11.92 -16.15 5.21
C TRP A 142 11.74 -15.48 3.86
N VAL A 143 12.18 -16.15 2.80
CA VAL A 143 12.22 -15.62 1.44
C VAL A 143 11.54 -16.62 0.53
N LEU A 144 10.50 -16.17 -0.19
CA LEU A 144 9.80 -17.00 -1.17
C LEU A 144 10.49 -16.87 -2.52
N LEU A 145 10.94 -18.02 -3.05
CA LEU A 145 11.69 -18.13 -4.30
C LEU A 145 10.85 -18.84 -5.36
N VAL A 146 10.64 -18.21 -6.51
CA VAL A 146 10.03 -18.86 -7.68
C VAL A 146 11.12 -19.54 -8.50
N VAL A 147 11.07 -20.86 -8.58
CA VAL A 147 12.08 -21.70 -9.27
C VAL A 147 11.55 -22.34 -10.54
N GLY A 148 10.27 -22.14 -10.86
CA GLY A 148 9.65 -22.58 -12.11
C GLY A 148 8.24 -22.04 -12.27
N SER A 149 7.77 -21.93 -13.51
CA SER A 149 6.41 -21.51 -13.85
C SER A 149 5.88 -22.30 -15.04
N GLU A 150 4.66 -22.82 -14.92
CA GLU A 150 3.95 -23.51 -15.98
C GLU A 150 2.88 -22.58 -16.58
N SER A 151 3.13 -22.08 -17.79
CA SER A 151 2.31 -21.04 -18.43
C SER A 151 0.89 -21.48 -18.76
N THR A 152 0.65 -22.78 -18.99
CA THR A 152 -0.66 -23.32 -19.41
C THR A 152 -1.59 -23.64 -18.23
N ALA A 153 -1.06 -23.73 -17.02
CA ALA A 153 -1.80 -24.19 -15.83
C ALA A 153 -1.99 -23.10 -14.76
N SER A 154 -1.50 -21.88 -14.99
CA SER A 154 -1.40 -20.84 -13.95
C SER A 154 -0.78 -21.41 -12.67
N ARG A 155 0.36 -22.10 -12.79
CA ARG A 155 0.99 -22.80 -11.67
C ARG A 155 2.45 -22.40 -11.53
N GLN A 156 2.88 -22.11 -10.29
CA GLN A 156 4.26 -21.81 -9.96
C GLN A 156 4.88 -22.93 -9.14
N THR A 157 6.17 -23.17 -9.33
CA THR A 157 6.98 -23.97 -8.41
C THR A 157 7.79 -23.01 -7.55
N VAL A 158 7.58 -23.07 -6.25
CA VAL A 158 8.25 -22.20 -5.27
C VAL A 158 9.02 -23.03 -4.23
N LEU A 159 9.91 -22.38 -3.50
CA LEU A 159 10.49 -22.89 -2.25
C LEU A 159 10.72 -21.72 -1.29
N VAL A 160 10.92 -22.02 0.00
CA VAL A 160 11.26 -21.01 1.01
C VAL A 160 12.74 -21.15 1.39
N ALA A 161 13.47 -20.04 1.39
CA ALA A 161 14.77 -19.93 2.04
C ALA A 161 14.60 -19.23 3.39
N ALA A 162 15.16 -19.78 4.46
CA ALA A 162 15.02 -19.26 5.81
C ALA A 162 16.39 -19.08 6.50
N THR A 163 16.49 -18.07 7.35
CA THR A 163 17.62 -17.80 8.24
C THR A 163 17.10 -17.49 9.63
N ALA A 164 17.90 -17.81 10.65
CA ALA A 164 17.62 -17.49 12.06
C ALA A 164 18.76 -16.68 12.73
N ASP A 165 19.78 -16.29 11.95
CA ASP A 165 21.03 -15.70 12.45
C ASP A 165 21.40 -14.40 11.72
N GLY A 166 20.39 -13.67 11.25
CA GLY A 166 20.59 -12.40 10.56
C GLY A 166 21.20 -12.57 9.17
N GLY A 167 20.94 -13.71 8.52
CA GLY A 167 21.40 -14.01 7.17
C GLY A 167 22.83 -14.52 7.09
N ALA A 168 23.42 -14.95 8.21
CA ALA A 168 24.75 -15.57 8.21
C ALA A 168 24.71 -17.00 7.66
N THR A 169 23.63 -17.73 7.93
CA THR A 169 23.35 -19.05 7.34
C THR A 169 21.92 -19.12 6.83
N TRP A 170 21.71 -19.89 5.76
CA TRP A 170 20.42 -20.08 5.10
C TRP A 170 20.14 -21.56 4.86
N GLN A 171 18.87 -21.94 5.03
CA GLN A 171 18.36 -23.27 4.72
C GLN A 171 17.18 -23.15 3.74
N THR A 172 17.00 -24.15 2.88
CA THR A 172 15.91 -24.17 1.90
C THR A 172 14.96 -25.33 2.13
N THR A 173 13.66 -25.10 1.98
CA THR A 173 12.62 -26.13 2.06
C THR A 173 12.52 -26.94 0.76
N PRO A 174 11.83 -28.10 0.79
CA PRO A 174 11.39 -28.77 -0.43
C PRO A 174 10.55 -27.85 -1.34
N ARG A 175 10.52 -28.19 -2.64
CA ARG A 175 9.72 -27.46 -3.64
C ARG A 175 8.23 -27.70 -3.45
N LEU A 176 7.45 -26.63 -3.58
CA LEU A 176 5.99 -26.62 -3.51
C LEU A 176 5.39 -26.16 -4.85
N GLY A 177 4.36 -26.85 -5.32
CA GLY A 177 3.53 -26.38 -6.42
C GLY A 177 2.39 -25.51 -5.93
N ILE A 178 2.38 -24.24 -6.33
CA ILE A 178 1.35 -23.24 -6.02
C ILE A 178 0.42 -23.08 -7.23
N ASP A 179 -0.88 -23.20 -7.00
CA ASP A 179 -1.91 -22.85 -7.96
C ASP A 179 -2.13 -21.32 -7.89
N GLY A 180 -1.99 -20.65 -9.02
CA GLY A 180 -1.97 -19.18 -9.12
C GLY A 180 -0.55 -18.61 -9.15
N VAL A 181 -0.47 -17.32 -8.84
CA VAL A 181 0.75 -16.53 -8.68
C VAL A 181 0.89 -16.22 -7.21
N ALA A 182 1.94 -16.70 -6.56
CA ALA A 182 2.21 -16.33 -5.17
C ALA A 182 2.44 -14.81 -5.08
N THR A 183 1.84 -14.18 -4.07
CA THR A 183 1.95 -12.73 -3.84
C THR A 183 2.38 -12.37 -2.43
N SER A 184 2.19 -13.26 -1.45
CA SER A 184 2.59 -13.02 -0.06
C SER A 184 3.17 -14.25 0.63
N LEU A 185 4.06 -14.00 1.58
CA LEU A 185 4.64 -14.95 2.52
C LEU A 185 4.55 -14.33 3.92
N GLN A 186 4.13 -15.11 4.91
CA GLN A 186 4.20 -14.73 6.31
C GLN A 186 4.63 -15.93 7.16
N PHE A 187 5.51 -15.71 8.12
CA PHE A 187 5.80 -16.64 9.21
C PHE A 187 5.59 -15.95 10.55
N VAL A 188 4.75 -16.52 11.42
CA VAL A 188 4.52 -15.96 12.77
C VAL A 188 5.51 -16.51 13.80
N ASP A 189 6.10 -17.67 13.50
CA ASP A 189 7.20 -18.29 14.24
C ASP A 189 8.00 -19.21 13.30
N SER A 190 9.00 -19.93 13.83
CA SER A 190 9.86 -20.81 13.04
C SER A 190 9.16 -22.01 12.38
N SER A 191 7.94 -22.33 12.81
CA SER A 191 7.18 -23.50 12.38
C SER A 191 5.90 -23.15 11.60
N HIS A 192 5.24 -22.04 11.92
CA HIS A 192 3.95 -21.67 11.35
C HIS A 192 4.09 -20.54 10.34
N GLY A 193 3.66 -20.81 9.11
CA GLY A 193 3.70 -19.84 8.03
C GLY A 193 2.64 -20.08 6.96
N TRP A 194 2.41 -19.06 6.14
CA TRP A 194 1.43 -19.06 5.09
C TRP A 194 1.99 -18.45 3.79
N VAL A 195 1.60 -19.04 2.66
CA VAL A 195 1.79 -18.47 1.32
C VAL A 195 0.42 -18.18 0.74
N PHE A 196 0.22 -16.95 0.28
CA PHE A 196 -1.00 -16.54 -0.41
C PHE A 196 -0.73 -16.39 -1.89
N ALA A 197 -1.64 -16.89 -2.71
CA ALA A 197 -1.54 -16.89 -4.16
C ALA A 197 -2.82 -16.36 -4.80
N GLU A 198 -2.65 -15.52 -5.80
CA GLU A 198 -3.72 -14.90 -6.58
C GLU A 198 -3.87 -15.53 -7.97
N PRO A 199 -5.04 -15.37 -8.60
CA PRO A 199 -5.22 -15.62 -10.03
C PRO A 199 -4.11 -15.04 -10.92
N SER A 200 -3.74 -15.76 -11.99
CA SER A 200 -2.85 -15.20 -13.01
C SER A 200 -3.61 -14.22 -13.93
N GLY A 201 -2.92 -13.21 -14.47
CA GLY A 201 -3.56 -12.28 -15.41
C GLY A 201 -3.97 -12.99 -16.71
N GLY A 202 -5.27 -12.95 -17.07
CA GLY A 202 -5.78 -13.37 -18.38
C GLY A 202 -6.63 -14.65 -18.46
N GLY A 203 -6.90 -15.33 -17.34
CA GLY A 203 -7.87 -16.44 -17.30
C GLY A 203 -9.32 -15.96 -17.23
N ALA A 204 -10.24 -16.81 -17.68
CA ALA A 204 -11.67 -16.51 -17.78
C ALA A 204 -12.26 -16.11 -16.42
N VAL A 205 -13.16 -15.12 -16.42
CA VAL A 205 -13.98 -14.74 -15.27
C VAL A 205 -14.67 -15.99 -14.73
N GLY A 206 -14.33 -16.39 -13.49
CA GLY A 206 -14.88 -17.57 -12.83
C GLY A 206 -14.01 -18.84 -12.84
N SER A 207 -12.76 -18.81 -13.35
CA SER A 207 -11.88 -20.00 -13.38
C SER A 207 -10.57 -19.88 -12.60
N GLN A 208 -10.38 -18.85 -11.77
CA GLN A 208 -9.08 -18.59 -11.14
C GLN A 208 -9.20 -18.44 -9.62
N ASP A 209 -8.59 -19.38 -8.89
CA ASP A 209 -8.72 -19.49 -7.44
C ASP A 209 -7.59 -18.76 -6.72
N THR A 210 -7.97 -17.78 -5.90
CA THR A 210 -7.13 -17.37 -4.77
C THR A 210 -6.90 -18.58 -3.86
N THR A 211 -5.66 -18.87 -3.51
CA THR A 211 -5.31 -20.03 -2.69
C THR A 211 -4.41 -19.61 -1.52
N LEU A 212 -4.66 -20.16 -0.35
CA LEU A 212 -3.83 -20.01 0.83
C LEU A 212 -3.17 -21.36 1.14
N TYR A 213 -1.87 -21.38 1.37
CA TYR A 213 -1.12 -22.56 1.78
C TYR A 213 -0.61 -22.32 3.20
N GLY A 214 -0.84 -23.24 4.12
CA GLY A 214 -0.33 -23.19 5.49
C GLY A 214 0.70 -24.27 5.77
N THR A 215 1.68 -23.97 6.61
CA THR A 215 2.66 -24.92 7.16
C THR A 215 2.67 -24.86 8.68
N VAL A 216 3.03 -25.98 9.32
CA VAL A 216 3.21 -26.12 10.77
C VAL A 216 4.58 -26.71 11.13
N ASP A 217 5.47 -26.85 10.13
CA ASP A 217 6.78 -27.49 10.26
C ASP A 217 7.91 -26.67 9.59
N GLY A 218 7.72 -25.35 9.46
CA GLY A 218 8.74 -24.45 8.90
C GLY A 218 8.83 -24.51 7.38
N GLY A 219 7.76 -24.95 6.72
CA GLY A 219 7.65 -25.05 5.27
C GLY A 219 8.18 -26.36 4.69
N GLN A 220 8.43 -27.39 5.52
CA GLN A 220 8.79 -28.73 5.03
C GLN A 220 7.59 -29.40 4.35
N GLN A 221 6.39 -29.14 4.86
CA GLN A 221 5.12 -29.55 4.26
C GLN A 221 4.13 -28.38 4.24
N TRP A 222 3.30 -28.33 3.19
CA TRP A 222 2.29 -27.30 3.00
C TRP A 222 0.93 -27.92 2.71
N GLN A 223 -0.10 -27.35 3.34
CA GLN A 223 -1.50 -27.73 3.21
C GLN A 223 -2.25 -26.62 2.49
N ALA A 224 -2.93 -26.95 1.38
CA ALA A 224 -3.71 -25.97 0.62
C ALA A 224 -5.10 -25.74 1.23
N VAL A 225 -5.55 -24.49 1.18
CA VAL A 225 -6.88 -23.99 1.53
C VAL A 225 -7.41 -23.23 0.30
N LYS A 226 -8.56 -23.65 -0.24
CA LYS A 226 -9.18 -23.07 -1.44
C LYS A 226 -10.61 -22.60 -1.18
N PRO A 227 -11.16 -21.67 -1.99
CA PRO A 227 -12.57 -21.33 -1.94
C PRO A 227 -13.46 -22.55 -2.24
N ALA A 228 -14.64 -22.57 -1.62
CA ALA A 228 -15.58 -23.69 -1.70
C ALA A 228 -16.12 -23.96 -3.14
N SER A 229 -16.04 -22.98 -4.04
CA SER A 229 -16.65 -23.01 -5.37
C SER A 229 -15.98 -23.98 -6.36
N GLN A 230 -14.71 -24.35 -6.16
CA GLN A 230 -13.98 -25.23 -7.09
C GLN A 230 -13.57 -26.61 -6.53
N VAL A 231 -13.92 -26.92 -5.28
CA VAL A 231 -13.37 -28.12 -4.61
C VAL A 231 -14.46 -29.06 -4.16
N ARG A 232 -14.76 -30.08 -4.98
CA ARG A 232 -15.47 -31.25 -4.48
C ARG A 232 -14.62 -32.53 -4.42
N GLN A 233 -13.35 -32.54 -4.89
CA GLN A 233 -12.59 -33.79 -5.04
C GLN A 233 -11.06 -33.74 -4.83
N ASN A 234 -10.44 -32.64 -4.39
CA ASN A 234 -8.99 -32.64 -4.09
C ASN A 234 -8.75 -33.00 -2.61
N PRO A 235 -8.11 -34.15 -2.29
CA PRO A 235 -7.87 -34.58 -0.91
C PRO A 235 -6.85 -33.72 -0.16
N HIS A 236 -6.07 -32.89 -0.86
CA HIS A 236 -5.10 -31.95 -0.28
C HIS A 236 -5.72 -30.60 0.06
N ILE A 237 -7.04 -30.48 0.07
CA ILE A 237 -7.72 -29.24 0.42
C ILE A 237 -8.42 -29.42 1.75
N ARG A 238 -8.09 -28.55 2.69
CA ARG A 238 -8.74 -28.45 3.99
C ARG A 238 -9.19 -27.01 4.19
N GLY A 239 -10.44 -26.82 4.57
CA GLY A 239 -10.99 -25.48 4.81
C GLY A 239 -11.56 -24.78 3.58
N THR A 240 -12.05 -23.55 3.80
CA THR A 240 -12.69 -22.73 2.76
C THR A 240 -12.31 -21.26 2.88
N LEU A 241 -11.88 -20.63 1.78
CA LEU A 241 -11.71 -19.17 1.71
C LEU A 241 -13.05 -18.48 1.39
N PRO A 242 -13.42 -17.40 2.09
CA PRO A 242 -14.64 -16.65 1.82
C PRO A 242 -14.48 -15.76 0.57
N GLU A 243 -15.54 -15.65 -0.23
CA GLU A 243 -15.58 -14.76 -1.40
C GLU A 243 -16.03 -13.35 -1.00
N ALA A 244 -15.30 -12.31 -1.45
CA ALA A 244 -15.59 -10.91 -1.11
C ALA A 244 -17.00 -10.48 -1.50
N CYS A 245 -17.35 -10.69 -2.77
CA CYS A 245 -18.63 -10.30 -3.39
C CYS A 245 -19.23 -11.43 -4.23
N PRO A 246 -20.55 -11.39 -4.52
CA PRO A 246 -21.18 -12.30 -5.47
C PRO A 246 -20.49 -12.24 -6.84
N GLY A 247 -19.96 -13.39 -7.32
CA GLY A 247 -19.22 -13.48 -8.58
C GLY A 247 -17.70 -13.27 -8.45
N GLY A 248 -17.18 -13.17 -7.23
CA GLY A 248 -15.77 -12.95 -6.94
C GLY A 248 -15.43 -11.45 -6.82
N GLY A 249 -14.56 -11.12 -5.86
CA GLY A 249 -13.98 -9.80 -5.67
C GLY A 249 -12.60 -9.95 -5.02
N PRO A 250 -11.66 -9.01 -5.20
CA PRO A 250 -10.31 -9.19 -4.69
C PRO A 250 -10.33 -9.22 -3.15
N ILE A 251 -9.76 -10.27 -2.60
CA ILE A 251 -9.41 -10.39 -1.18
C ILE A 251 -7.92 -10.12 -1.03
N ASP A 252 -7.55 -9.46 0.06
CA ASP A 252 -6.14 -9.18 0.37
C ASP A 252 -5.46 -10.42 0.96
N ALA A 253 -4.13 -10.48 0.95
CA ALA A 253 -3.39 -11.53 1.63
C ALA A 253 -3.66 -11.48 3.14
N PRO A 254 -4.08 -12.59 3.78
CA PRO A 254 -4.45 -12.59 5.19
C PRO A 254 -3.26 -12.25 6.10
N LEU A 255 -3.54 -11.60 7.22
CA LEU A 255 -2.56 -11.32 8.28
C LEU A 255 -2.83 -12.23 9.48
N PHE A 256 -1.88 -13.09 9.78
CA PHE A 256 -1.86 -13.91 10.99
C PHE A 256 -1.15 -13.18 12.12
N ILE A 257 -1.74 -13.19 13.30
CA ILE A 257 -1.12 -12.62 14.52
C ILE A 257 -0.48 -13.71 15.38
N ASP A 258 -0.94 -14.95 15.21
CA ASP A 258 -0.42 -16.16 15.84
C ASP A 258 -0.76 -17.38 14.95
N SER A 259 -0.41 -18.60 15.39
CA SER A 259 -0.61 -19.83 14.61
C SER A 259 -2.08 -20.20 14.35
N GLN A 260 -3.03 -19.60 15.07
CA GLN A 260 -4.45 -19.90 15.03
C GLN A 260 -5.29 -18.72 14.53
N THR A 261 -4.95 -17.50 14.93
CA THR A 261 -5.72 -16.30 14.67
C THR A 261 -5.17 -15.55 13.48
N GLY A 262 -6.02 -15.34 12.48
CA GLY A 262 -5.71 -14.51 11.31
C GLY A 262 -6.91 -13.72 10.83
N TRP A 263 -6.64 -12.66 10.08
CA TRP A 263 -7.61 -11.71 9.59
C TRP A 263 -7.54 -11.62 8.08
N LEU A 264 -8.71 -11.57 7.44
CA LEU A 264 -8.84 -11.48 6.00
C LEU A 264 -9.77 -10.33 5.65
N GLY A 265 -9.21 -9.34 4.96
CA GLY A 265 -9.96 -8.23 4.38
C GLY A 265 -10.11 -8.39 2.87
N GLY A 266 -10.83 -7.45 2.28
CA GLY A 266 -11.02 -7.41 0.85
C GLY A 266 -11.82 -6.20 0.41
N PHE A 267 -12.04 -6.14 -0.89
CA PHE A 267 -12.74 -5.03 -1.52
C PHE A 267 -14.15 -5.45 -1.96
N CYS A 268 -15.18 -4.76 -1.46
CA CYS A 268 -16.56 -5.08 -1.82
C CYS A 268 -17.55 -3.91 -1.63
N GLN A 269 -18.80 -4.11 -2.06
CA GLN A 269 -19.97 -3.25 -1.78
C GLN A 269 -20.39 -3.22 -0.30
N ARG A 270 -19.70 -3.98 0.55
CA ARG A 270 -19.86 -4.02 2.01
C ARG A 270 -18.49 -4.13 2.66
N VAL A 271 -18.40 -3.79 3.94
CA VAL A 271 -17.22 -4.14 4.75
C VAL A 271 -17.02 -5.65 4.73
N PHE A 272 -15.88 -6.08 4.22
CA PHE A 272 -15.46 -7.47 4.16
C PHE A 272 -14.28 -7.66 5.12
N LEU A 273 -14.57 -8.16 6.31
CA LEU A 273 -13.57 -8.54 7.31
C LEU A 273 -13.97 -9.89 7.88
N TYR A 274 -13.04 -10.84 7.85
CA TYR A 274 -13.21 -12.20 8.36
C TYR A 274 -12.07 -12.53 9.31
N VAL A 275 -12.36 -13.41 10.27
CA VAL A 275 -11.40 -13.93 11.22
C VAL A 275 -11.37 -15.45 11.15
N THR A 276 -10.17 -16.01 11.19
CA THR A 276 -9.92 -17.44 11.43
C THR A 276 -9.42 -17.65 12.85
N ARG A 277 -9.72 -18.82 13.41
CA ARG A 277 -9.30 -19.26 14.75
C ARG A 277 -8.62 -20.62 14.73
N ASP A 278 -8.30 -21.11 13.53
CA ASP A 278 -7.77 -22.44 13.28
C ASP A 278 -6.73 -22.43 12.15
N GLY A 279 -5.97 -21.33 12.04
CA GLY A 279 -4.84 -21.23 11.12
C GLY A 279 -5.24 -21.08 9.65
N GLY A 280 -6.43 -20.54 9.40
CA GLY A 280 -6.94 -20.26 8.05
C GLY A 280 -7.80 -21.37 7.46
N LEU A 281 -8.18 -22.39 8.23
CA LEU A 281 -9.05 -23.47 7.75
C LEU A 281 -10.51 -23.04 7.68
N ASN A 282 -11.01 -22.33 8.69
CA ASN A 282 -12.35 -21.77 8.70
C ASN A 282 -12.31 -20.26 8.95
N TRP A 283 -13.16 -19.55 8.21
CA TRP A 283 -13.25 -18.09 8.29
C TRP A 283 -14.67 -17.68 8.63
N THR A 284 -14.80 -16.82 9.65
CA THR A 284 -16.08 -16.31 10.13
C THR A 284 -16.16 -14.79 9.92
N PRO A 285 -17.31 -14.24 9.50
CA PRO A 285 -17.45 -12.79 9.35
C PRO A 285 -17.22 -12.08 10.68
N GLN A 286 -16.36 -11.05 10.68
CA GLN A 286 -16.16 -10.17 11.82
C GLN A 286 -17.05 -8.93 11.69
N PRO A 287 -18.04 -8.74 12.57
CA PRO A 287 -18.80 -7.49 12.60
C PRO A 287 -17.91 -6.35 13.14
N LEU A 288 -18.03 -5.19 12.49
CA LEU A 288 -17.47 -3.92 12.96
C LEU A 288 -18.60 -2.95 13.34
N PRO A 289 -18.37 -2.03 14.29
CA PRO A 289 -19.25 -0.90 14.51
C PRO A 289 -19.48 -0.09 13.22
N ALA A 290 -20.59 0.66 13.19
CA ALA A 290 -20.88 1.56 12.07
C ALA A 290 -19.71 2.52 11.81
N PHE A 291 -19.54 2.91 10.54
CA PHE A 291 -18.49 3.85 10.15
C PHE A 291 -18.60 5.15 10.98
N PRO A 292 -17.53 5.58 11.66
CA PRO A 292 -17.59 6.72 12.55
C PRO A 292 -17.79 8.03 11.77
N GLY A 293 -18.73 8.86 12.23
CA GLY A 293 -19.07 10.14 11.62
C GLY A 293 -20.20 10.05 10.57
N PRO A 294 -20.61 11.19 10.00
CA PRO A 294 -21.68 11.21 9.01
C PRO A 294 -21.30 10.38 7.77
N ALA A 295 -22.30 9.76 7.15
CA ALA A 295 -22.12 9.25 5.79
C ALA A 295 -21.66 10.41 4.92
N SER A 296 -20.56 10.24 4.19
CA SER A 296 -20.17 11.21 3.19
C SER A 296 -21.31 11.34 2.20
N THR A 297 -21.51 12.55 1.66
CA THR A 297 -22.61 12.89 0.73
C THR A 297 -22.39 12.28 -0.66
N VAL A 298 -21.82 11.08 -0.70
CA VAL A 298 -21.40 10.36 -1.89
C VAL A 298 -22.66 9.83 -2.59
N SER A 299 -22.92 10.36 -3.78
CA SER A 299 -24.09 10.03 -4.60
C SER A 299 -23.64 9.58 -5.99
N PRO A 300 -24.13 8.44 -6.51
CA PRO A 300 -25.12 7.55 -5.88
C PRO A 300 -24.49 6.56 -4.87
N ALA A 301 -25.22 6.27 -3.78
CA ALA A 301 -24.79 5.31 -2.75
C ALA A 301 -24.67 3.86 -3.26
N THR A 302 -25.23 3.55 -4.44
CA THR A 302 -25.18 2.24 -5.07
C THR A 302 -23.79 1.84 -5.55
N ASP A 303 -22.89 2.81 -5.76
CA ASP A 303 -21.52 2.59 -6.23
C ASP A 303 -20.49 2.62 -5.09
N LEU A 304 -20.97 2.58 -3.84
CA LEU A 304 -20.14 2.67 -2.66
C LEU A 304 -19.33 1.39 -2.46
N MET A 305 -18.01 1.55 -2.44
CA MET A 305 -17.03 0.50 -2.24
C MET A 305 -16.35 0.64 -0.89
N TYR A 306 -15.95 -0.51 -0.35
CA TYR A 306 -15.17 -0.64 0.86
C TYR A 306 -13.90 -1.44 0.58
N GLY A 307 -12.76 -1.00 1.11
CA GLY A 307 -11.53 -1.79 1.19
C GLY A 307 -11.10 -1.91 2.65
N VAL A 308 -10.51 -3.04 3.03
CA VAL A 308 -10.10 -3.30 4.42
C VAL A 308 -8.63 -3.70 4.47
N GLY A 309 -7.76 -2.75 4.83
CA GLY A 309 -6.37 -3.01 5.17
C GLY A 309 -6.20 -3.27 6.66
N TYR A 310 -5.04 -3.76 7.08
CA TYR A 310 -4.79 -4.08 8.48
C TYR A 310 -3.31 -4.07 8.84
N LEU A 311 -3.06 -3.87 10.13
CA LEU A 311 -1.77 -4.00 10.78
C LEU A 311 -1.96 -4.77 12.09
N SER A 312 -0.92 -5.49 12.51
CA SER A 312 -0.84 -6.09 13.83
C SER A 312 0.53 -5.81 14.42
N HIS A 313 0.56 -5.69 15.74
CA HIS A 313 1.81 -5.65 16.48
C HIS A 313 1.97 -7.00 17.20
N PRO A 314 3.02 -7.80 16.87
CA PRO A 314 3.14 -9.19 17.34
C PRO A 314 3.10 -9.35 18.87
N VAL A 315 3.54 -8.32 19.61
CA VAL A 315 3.70 -8.40 21.08
C VAL A 315 2.41 -8.07 21.84
N THR A 316 1.46 -7.34 21.25
CA THR A 316 0.34 -6.73 22.02
C THR A 316 -0.99 -7.42 21.83
N ASN A 317 -1.09 -8.44 20.94
CA ASN A 317 -2.34 -9.01 20.46
C ASN A 317 -3.34 -7.97 19.93
N GLU A 318 -2.85 -6.76 19.63
CA GLU A 318 -3.65 -5.67 19.13
C GLU A 318 -3.79 -5.82 17.62
N PHE A 319 -5.03 -5.74 17.15
CA PHE A 319 -5.35 -5.75 15.75
C PHE A 319 -6.00 -4.44 15.35
N ILE A 320 -5.47 -3.84 14.27
CA ILE A 320 -5.96 -2.59 13.71
C ILE A 320 -6.45 -2.89 12.28
N ALA A 321 -7.73 -2.66 12.03
CA ALA A 321 -8.31 -2.65 10.70
C ALA A 321 -8.53 -1.22 10.22
N PHE A 322 -8.16 -0.95 8.97
CA PHE A 322 -8.44 0.30 8.28
C PHE A 322 -9.52 0.06 7.23
N VAL A 323 -10.69 0.66 7.46
CA VAL A 323 -11.81 0.59 6.51
C VAL A 323 -11.80 1.85 5.68
N HIS A 324 -11.58 1.68 4.38
CA HIS A 324 -11.68 2.72 3.37
C HIS A 324 -13.08 2.70 2.77
N ARG A 325 -13.64 3.88 2.46
CA ARG A 325 -14.98 4.03 1.90
C ARG A 325 -14.99 5.10 0.81
N GLY A 326 -15.59 4.80 -0.35
CA GLY A 326 -15.76 5.78 -1.45
C GLY A 326 -16.30 5.17 -2.74
N ILE A 327 -16.40 5.96 -3.81
CA ILE A 327 -16.76 5.48 -5.17
C ILE A 327 -15.46 5.24 -5.95
N THR A 328 -15.40 4.17 -6.75
CA THR A 328 -14.26 3.88 -7.63
C THR A 328 -14.60 4.10 -9.10
N THR A 329 -14.94 5.33 -9.49
CA THR A 329 -15.13 5.72 -10.89
C THR A 329 -13.98 6.62 -11.35
N GLY A 330 -12.94 6.03 -11.92
CA GLY A 330 -11.77 6.76 -12.43
C GLY A 330 -10.82 7.27 -11.34
N ALA A 331 -10.16 8.42 -11.57
CA ALA A 331 -9.10 8.99 -10.72
C ALA A 331 -9.52 9.38 -9.29
N ASN A 332 -10.79 9.17 -8.92
CA ASN A 332 -11.32 9.46 -7.60
C ASN A 332 -11.32 8.15 -6.78
N GLY A 333 -10.22 7.89 -6.08
CA GLY A 333 -10.09 6.75 -5.16
C GLY A 333 -10.84 6.98 -3.84
N LEU A 334 -10.93 5.92 -3.02
CA LEU A 334 -11.60 5.87 -1.72
C LEU A 334 -11.32 7.14 -0.88
N GLN A 335 -12.37 7.88 -0.54
CA GLN A 335 -12.26 9.27 -0.04
C GLN A 335 -12.27 9.36 1.48
N ASP A 336 -12.84 8.38 2.15
CA ASP A 336 -12.92 8.30 3.60
C ASP A 336 -12.11 7.11 4.12
N SER A 337 -11.54 7.25 5.30
CA SER A 337 -10.92 6.13 6.01
C SER A 337 -11.25 6.19 7.49
N ALA A 338 -11.42 5.03 8.10
CA ALA A 338 -11.61 4.88 9.53
C ALA A 338 -10.70 3.78 10.06
N MET A 339 -10.20 3.99 11.28
CA MET A 339 -9.42 3.02 12.01
C MET A 339 -10.32 2.32 13.03
N TYR A 340 -10.28 1.00 13.01
CA TYR A 340 -10.96 0.10 13.94
C TYR A 340 -9.90 -0.66 14.70
N LYS A 341 -9.98 -0.62 16.02
CA LYS A 341 -8.96 -1.19 16.89
C LYS A 341 -9.58 -2.10 17.92
N SER A 342 -9.00 -3.29 18.04
CA SER A 342 -9.36 -4.30 19.02
C SER A 342 -8.13 -4.78 19.79
N ARG A 343 -8.32 -4.97 21.10
CA ARG A 343 -7.31 -5.52 22.03
C ARG A 343 -7.71 -6.88 22.60
N ASP A 344 -8.85 -7.42 22.16
CA ASP A 344 -9.45 -8.66 22.63
C ASP A 344 -9.77 -9.59 21.45
N LEU A 345 -8.90 -9.55 20.44
CA LEU A 345 -8.98 -10.35 19.23
C LEU A 345 -10.30 -10.16 18.46
N GLY A 346 -10.92 -8.99 18.53
CA GLY A 346 -12.15 -8.64 17.84
C GLY A 346 -13.44 -8.96 18.57
N ALA A 347 -13.38 -9.29 19.87
CA ALA A 347 -14.60 -9.37 20.69
C ALA A 347 -15.23 -7.99 20.90
N SER A 348 -14.41 -6.94 21.00
CA SER A 348 -14.84 -5.54 21.04
C SER A 348 -13.94 -4.63 20.19
N TRP A 349 -14.52 -3.51 19.74
CA TRP A 349 -13.88 -2.58 18.81
C TRP A 349 -14.10 -1.14 19.25
N SER A 350 -13.03 -0.35 19.13
CA SER A 350 -13.11 1.11 19.10
C SER A 350 -12.93 1.59 17.66
N ALA A 351 -13.64 2.64 17.27
CA ALA A 351 -13.61 3.16 15.90
C ALA A 351 -13.40 4.67 15.89
N VAL A 352 -12.47 5.15 15.06
CA VAL A 352 -12.18 6.57 14.88
C VAL A 352 -12.10 6.89 13.39
N ARG A 353 -12.74 7.99 12.97
CA ARG A 353 -12.61 8.49 11.60
C ARG A 353 -11.26 9.14 11.44
N LEU A 354 -10.51 8.76 10.41
CA LEU A 354 -9.21 9.37 10.12
C LEU A 354 -9.40 10.76 9.51
N PRO A 355 -8.48 11.70 9.76
CA PRO A 355 -8.57 13.07 9.22
C PRO A 355 -8.34 13.16 7.71
N ALA A 356 -7.85 12.08 7.08
CA ALA A 356 -7.56 11.99 5.66
C ALA A 356 -7.80 10.57 5.15
N ALA A 357 -7.98 10.41 3.83
CA ALA A 357 -7.96 9.11 3.18
C ALA A 357 -6.57 8.48 3.38
N LEU A 358 -6.54 7.28 3.97
CA LEU A 358 -5.32 6.59 4.35
C LEU A 358 -4.64 5.95 3.14
N LEU A 359 -3.32 6.09 3.04
CA LEU A 359 -2.48 5.41 2.06
C LEU A 359 -1.51 4.42 2.70
N ALA A 360 -0.92 4.81 3.83
CA ALA A 360 0.00 3.97 4.61
C ALA A 360 -0.17 4.32 6.09
N ALA A 361 -0.07 3.33 6.96
CA ALA A 361 0.01 3.54 8.40
C ALA A 361 1.10 2.65 8.98
N ASP A 362 1.64 3.08 10.11
CA ASP A 362 2.52 2.26 10.93
C ASP A 362 2.33 2.60 12.41
N PHE A 363 2.48 1.61 13.28
CA PHE A 363 2.35 1.74 14.72
C PHE A 363 3.51 1.01 15.40
N VAL A 364 4.30 1.75 16.18
CA VAL A 364 5.41 1.17 16.96
C VAL A 364 4.91 0.55 18.26
N ASP A 365 3.74 0.99 18.73
CA ASP A 365 3.05 0.40 19.88
C ASP A 365 1.54 0.73 19.84
N SER A 366 0.85 0.42 20.94
CA SER A 366 -0.60 0.62 21.07
C SER A 366 -1.07 2.08 21.22
N GLU A 367 -0.17 3.06 21.37
CA GLU A 367 -0.53 4.48 21.54
C GLU A 367 0.12 5.37 20.46
N HIS A 368 1.29 4.99 19.96
CA HIS A 368 2.10 5.76 19.00
C HIS A 368 2.01 5.19 17.59
N GLY A 369 1.59 6.02 16.64
CA GLY A 369 1.45 5.64 15.24
C GLY A 369 1.49 6.81 14.29
N TRP A 370 1.76 6.51 13.03
CA TRP A 370 1.85 7.46 11.93
C TRP A 370 0.99 7.00 10.77
N MET A 371 0.54 7.96 9.98
CA MET A 371 -0.11 7.66 8.72
C MET A 371 0.24 8.69 7.66
N ILE A 372 0.37 8.20 6.43
CA ILE A 372 0.36 9.02 5.23
C ILE A 372 -1.07 9.01 4.70
N GLY A 373 -1.63 10.20 4.51
CA GLY A 373 -2.93 10.37 3.90
C GLY A 373 -2.93 11.45 2.83
N LEU A 374 -4.01 11.50 2.05
CA LEU A 374 -4.26 12.62 1.14
C LEU A 374 -4.26 13.93 1.93
N GLY A 375 -3.70 14.97 1.32
CA GLY A 375 -3.60 16.29 1.91
C GLY A 375 -4.97 16.87 2.25
N PRO A 376 -5.02 17.95 3.07
CA PRO A 376 -6.28 18.60 3.46
C PRO A 376 -7.13 19.10 2.28
N ASP A 377 -6.51 19.27 1.11
CA ASP A 377 -7.12 19.66 -0.16
C ASP A 377 -7.66 18.47 -0.98
N GLY A 378 -7.36 17.23 -0.57
CA GLY A 378 -7.87 16.01 -1.20
C GLY A 378 -7.19 15.64 -2.52
N GLU A 379 -6.08 16.29 -2.87
CA GLU A 379 -5.37 16.02 -4.13
C GLU A 379 -4.37 14.85 -4.00
N LEU A 380 -4.39 13.94 -4.98
CA LEU A 380 -3.49 12.77 -5.04
C LEU A 380 -1.99 13.15 -5.06
N GLY A 381 -1.65 14.37 -5.45
CA GLY A 381 -0.28 14.86 -5.51
C GLY A 381 0.25 15.43 -4.18
N HIS A 382 -0.63 15.69 -3.21
CA HIS A 382 -0.24 16.33 -1.96
C HIS A 382 -0.44 15.37 -0.81
N LEU A 383 0.63 14.66 -0.43
CA LEU A 383 0.57 13.74 0.71
C LEU A 383 0.99 14.45 1.99
N SER A 384 0.34 14.08 3.09
CA SER A 384 0.61 14.62 4.42
C SER A 384 0.86 13.49 5.41
N LEU A 385 1.84 13.68 6.29
CA LEU A 385 2.10 12.79 7.41
C LEU A 385 1.33 13.28 8.64
N PHE A 386 0.59 12.37 9.26
CA PHE A 386 -0.06 12.60 10.54
C PHE A 386 0.53 11.62 11.57
N ALA A 387 0.52 12.02 12.84
CA ALA A 387 0.89 11.15 13.95
C ALA A 387 -0.17 11.19 15.05
N THR A 388 -0.31 10.06 15.73
CA THR A 388 -1.05 9.88 16.97
C THR A 388 -0.09 9.56 18.11
N LEU A 389 -0.42 10.05 19.30
CA LEU A 389 0.24 9.67 20.56
C LEU A 389 -0.76 9.10 21.59
N ASP A 390 -2.00 8.83 21.17
CA ASP A 390 -3.10 8.40 22.03
C ASP A 390 -3.90 7.24 21.43
N GLY A 391 -3.23 6.39 20.67
CA GLY A 391 -3.80 5.16 20.10
C GLY A 391 -4.78 5.42 18.96
N GLY A 392 -4.64 6.56 18.29
CA GLY A 392 -5.41 7.03 17.14
C GLY A 392 -6.70 7.77 17.51
N ARG A 393 -6.88 8.16 18.78
CA ARG A 393 -8.00 8.99 19.21
C ARG A 393 -7.89 10.41 18.65
N SER A 394 -6.67 10.91 18.49
CA SER A 394 -6.37 12.17 17.81
C SER A 394 -5.15 12.05 16.90
N TRP A 395 -5.22 12.73 15.75
CA TRP A 395 -4.18 12.73 14.73
C TRP A 395 -3.74 14.16 14.46
N ARG A 396 -2.43 14.41 14.59
CA ARG A 396 -1.83 15.73 14.37
C ARG A 396 -1.00 15.71 13.11
N LEU A 397 -1.15 16.74 12.28
CA LEU A 397 -0.30 16.94 11.11
C LEU A 397 1.16 17.13 11.55
N ARG A 398 2.06 16.33 11.00
CA ARG A 398 3.51 16.36 11.27
C ARG A 398 4.31 16.98 10.15
N SER A 399 3.99 16.63 8.91
CA SER A 399 4.63 17.17 7.72
C SER A 399 3.63 17.31 6.57
N ARG A 400 3.85 18.33 5.73
CA ARG A 400 3.07 18.62 4.52
C ARG A 400 3.91 18.35 3.28
N GLN A 401 3.25 18.09 2.16
CA GLN A 401 3.86 18.00 0.84
C GLN A 401 5.05 17.05 0.86
N LEU A 402 4.76 15.81 1.24
CA LEU A 402 5.63 14.69 0.93
C LEU A 402 5.57 14.50 -0.60
N ASP A 403 6.33 15.32 -1.32
CA ASP A 403 6.39 15.31 -2.78
C ASP A 403 6.83 13.93 -3.28
N TYR A 404 6.03 13.33 -4.16
CA TYR A 404 6.33 12.09 -4.91
C TYR A 404 6.42 10.76 -4.14
N PHE A 405 5.91 10.69 -2.90
CA PHE A 405 5.85 9.43 -2.16
C PHE A 405 4.59 8.60 -2.50
N PHE A 406 4.46 8.09 -3.72
CA PHE A 406 3.48 7.02 -4.01
C PHE A 406 3.93 5.68 -3.44
N THR A 407 4.25 5.65 -2.14
CA THR A 407 4.71 4.45 -1.44
C THR A 407 3.76 4.10 -0.31
N ARG A 408 3.63 2.79 -0.08
CA ARG A 408 3.00 2.25 1.13
C ARG A 408 4.03 1.92 2.21
N GLU A 409 5.32 2.07 1.93
CA GLU A 409 6.42 1.71 2.82
C GLU A 409 6.72 2.84 3.81
N LEU A 410 5.85 2.97 4.81
CA LEU A 410 6.07 3.76 6.01
C LEU A 410 6.53 2.82 7.12
N ASN A 411 7.70 3.06 7.71
CA ASN A 411 8.21 2.22 8.79
C ASN A 411 8.90 3.04 9.88
N PHE A 412 8.23 3.18 11.02
CA PHE A 412 8.78 3.66 12.28
C PHE A 412 9.24 2.48 13.13
N VAL A 413 10.33 2.70 13.86
CA VAL A 413 10.93 1.72 14.78
C VAL A 413 10.88 2.20 16.22
N ASP A 414 10.66 3.49 16.42
CA ASP A 414 10.37 4.14 17.69
C ASP A 414 9.64 5.48 17.45
N GLU A 415 9.32 6.22 18.52
CA GLU A 415 8.59 7.50 18.48
C GLU A 415 9.28 8.63 17.68
N THR A 416 10.57 8.49 17.40
CA THR A 416 11.40 9.55 16.78
C THR A 416 12.01 9.12 15.46
N THR A 417 12.34 7.83 15.32
CA THR A 417 13.05 7.26 14.19
C THR A 417 12.09 6.52 13.28
N GLY A 418 12.08 6.93 12.02
CA GLY A 418 11.29 6.31 10.98
C GLY A 418 11.94 6.44 9.62
N PHE A 419 11.47 5.63 8.69
CA PHE A 419 12.02 5.43 7.37
C PHE A 419 10.88 5.45 6.35
N ILE A 420 11.15 6.04 5.20
CA ILE A 420 10.32 5.87 4.02
C ILE A 420 11.24 5.43 2.89
N ALA A 421 10.88 4.32 2.26
CA ALA A 421 11.56 3.79 1.09
C ALA A 421 10.63 3.88 -0.12
N VAL A 422 11.22 4.26 -1.25
CA VAL A 422 10.54 4.28 -2.54
C VAL A 422 11.46 3.60 -3.53
N GLY A 423 10.99 2.50 -4.12
CA GLY A 423 11.70 1.84 -5.21
C GLY A 423 11.83 2.76 -6.45
N PRO A 424 12.71 2.43 -7.39
CA PRO A 424 12.85 3.20 -8.63
C PRO A 424 11.54 3.19 -9.43
N VAL A 425 11.11 4.37 -9.88
CA VAL A 425 9.95 4.53 -10.76
C VAL A 425 10.40 5.28 -11.99
N LYS A 426 10.25 4.67 -13.18
CA LYS A 426 10.50 5.23 -14.52
C LYS A 426 11.27 6.56 -14.54
N ASP A 427 12.53 6.50 -14.98
CA ASP A 427 13.45 7.65 -15.08
C ASP A 427 13.82 8.32 -13.73
N ASN A 428 13.20 7.92 -12.60
CA ASN A 428 13.57 8.35 -11.26
C ASN A 428 14.20 7.21 -10.45
N PRO A 429 15.39 7.43 -9.86
CA PRO A 429 16.00 6.45 -8.97
C PRO A 429 15.14 6.27 -7.71
N GLY A 430 15.19 5.06 -7.14
CA GLY A 430 14.64 4.84 -5.81
C GLY A 430 15.41 5.63 -4.76
N PHE A 431 14.78 5.87 -3.62
CA PHE A 431 15.39 6.63 -2.54
C PHE A 431 14.92 6.11 -1.18
N LEU A 432 15.77 6.35 -0.18
CA LEU A 432 15.50 6.06 1.23
C LEU A 432 15.66 7.37 2.00
N VAL A 433 14.66 7.72 2.80
CA VAL A 433 14.74 8.86 3.73
C VAL A 433 14.53 8.39 5.15
N ARG A 434 15.16 9.09 6.08
CA ARG A 434 15.06 8.83 7.52
C ARG A 434 14.66 10.09 8.27
N THR A 435 13.80 9.94 9.26
CA THR A 435 13.53 10.93 10.30
C THR A 435 14.20 10.54 11.62
N THR A 436 14.51 11.54 12.44
CA THR A 436 14.89 11.37 13.86
C THR A 436 14.09 12.30 14.78
N ASP A 437 13.04 12.95 14.26
CA ASP A 437 12.17 13.89 14.98
C ASP A 437 10.67 13.54 14.86
N GLY A 438 10.36 12.25 14.68
CA GLY A 438 8.98 11.76 14.59
C GLY A 438 8.26 12.19 13.30
N GLY A 439 9.02 12.38 12.21
CA GLY A 439 8.53 12.69 10.87
C GLY A 439 8.27 14.17 10.62
N ALA A 440 8.81 15.07 11.46
CA ALA A 440 8.74 16.50 11.22
C ALA A 440 9.74 16.94 10.12
N SER A 441 10.88 16.27 10.03
CA SER A 441 11.84 16.43 8.93
C SER A 441 12.40 15.09 8.46
N TRP A 442 12.76 15.03 7.18
CA TRP A 442 13.26 13.82 6.52
C TRP A 442 14.60 14.11 5.85
N LEU A 443 15.59 13.26 6.13
CA LEU A 443 16.92 13.34 5.57
C LEU A 443 17.14 12.20 4.56
N PRO A 444 17.56 12.50 3.32
CA PRO A 444 17.97 11.48 2.36
C PRO A 444 19.13 10.63 2.90
N LEU A 445 19.04 9.32 2.70
CA LEU A 445 20.10 8.36 2.96
C LEU A 445 20.67 7.88 1.63
N ASN A 446 21.97 8.10 1.44
CA ASN A 446 22.73 7.47 0.35
C ASN A 446 23.05 6.04 0.75
N ALA A 447 22.16 5.11 0.42
CA ALA A 447 22.34 3.69 0.69
C ALA A 447 23.41 3.11 -0.24
N ALA A 448 24.49 2.59 0.34
CA ALA A 448 25.51 1.82 -0.38
C ALA A 448 25.21 0.32 -0.24
N ILE A 449 25.11 -0.40 -1.36
CA ILE A 449 24.92 -1.85 -1.39
C ILE A 449 26.25 -2.52 -1.74
N ASN A 450 26.73 -3.40 -0.84
CA ASN A 450 27.98 -4.15 -0.94
C ASN A 450 27.75 -5.65 -1.17
#